data_AF-A0AAU1PVU8-F1
#
_entry.id   AF-A0AAU1PVU8-F1
#
_cell.length_a   1.000
_cell.length_b   1.000
_cell.length_c   1.000
_cell.angle_alpha   90.00
_cell.angle_beta   90.00
_cell.angle_gamma   90.00
#
_symmetry.space_group_name_H-M   'P 1'
#
loop_
_entity.id
_entity.type
_entity.pdbx_description
1 polymer ?
#
loop_
_entity_poly.entity_id
_entity_poly.type
_entity_poly.pdbx_seq_one_letter_code
_entity_poly.pdbx_strand_id
1 'polypeptide(L)' 'MNEITETQRRILACVREWIAEHGEGPTIREIGQQVGLSSTSSTAYQLGKLEQHGLISRNARSWRSIRLC' A
#
# COMPACT_ATOMS: atom_id res chain seq x y z
N MET A 1 4.43 11.53 17.00
CA MET A 1 3.44 10.52 16.59
C MET A 1 3.43 10.53 15.07
N ASN A 2 3.63 9.39 14.41
CA ASN A 2 3.73 9.31 12.96
C ASN A 2 2.35 9.67 12.36
N GLU A 3 2.17 10.92 11.92
CA GLU A 3 0.91 11.46 11.38
C GLU A 3 0.64 10.88 9.99
N ILE A 4 0.21 9.63 9.97
CA ILE A 4 -0.32 9.02 8.75
C ILE A 4 -1.74 9.52 8.50
N THR A 5 -2.00 9.93 7.26
CA THR A 5 -3.32 10.42 6.83
C THR A 5 -4.35 9.28 6.83
N GLU A 6 -5.63 9.62 6.84
CA GLU A 6 -6.70 8.62 6.77
C GLU A 6 -6.59 7.74 5.52
N THR A 7 -6.21 8.31 4.38
CA THR A 7 -5.93 7.57 3.14
C THR A 7 -4.80 6.56 3.33
N GLN A 8 -3.72 6.94 4.01
CA GLN A 8 -2.60 6.04 4.29
C GLN A 8 -2.99 4.91 5.24
N ARG A 9 -3.84 5.18 6.23
CA ARG A 9 -4.41 4.12 7.09
C ARG A 9 -5.25 3.13 6.29
N ARG A 10 -6.10 3.61 5.38
CA ARG A 10 -6.91 2.74 4.51
C ARG A 10 -6.04 1.88 3.59
N ILE A 11 -4.95 2.45 3.05
CA ILE A 11 -3.98 1.70 2.25
C ILE A 11 -3.32 0.58 3.09
N LEU A 12 -2.87 0.89 4.31
CA LEU A 12 -2.28 -0.12 5.20
C LEU A 12 -3.27 -1.22 5.58
N ALA A 13 -4.52 -0.86 5.88
CA ALA A 13 -5.58 -1.82 6.18
C ALA A 13 -5.82 -2.74 4.97
N CYS A 14 -6.00 -2.17 3.78
CA CYS A 14 -6.18 -2.91 2.53
C CYS A 14 -5.02 -3.89 2.27
N VAL A 15 -3.76 -3.43 2.41
CA VAL A 15 -2.59 -4.29 2.24
C VAL A 15 -2.59 -5.44 3.25
N ARG A 16 -2.94 -5.16 4.51
CA ARG A 16 -2.98 -6.18 5.57
C ARG A 16 -4.07 -7.22 5.35
N GLU A 17 -5.27 -6.79 4.99
CA GLU A 17 -6.39 -7.69 4.67
C GLU A 17 -6.06 -8.54 3.44
N TRP A 18 -5.50 -7.93 2.39
CA TRP A 18 -5.14 -8.64 1.18
C TRP A 18 -4.09 -9.73 1.43
N ILE A 19 -3.04 -9.42 2.21
CA ILE A 19 -2.02 -10.41 2.58
C ILE A 19 -2.65 -11.55 3.40
N ALA A 20 -3.60 -11.24 4.30
CA ALA A 20 -4.29 -12.25 5.08
C ALA A 20 -5.16 -13.17 4.22
N GLU A 21 -5.79 -12.64 3.16
CA GLU A 21 -6.67 -13.40 2.27
C GLU A 21 -5.92 -14.17 1.17
N HIS A 22 -4.89 -13.57 0.57
CA HIS A 22 -4.23 -14.09 -0.64
C HIS A 22 -2.83 -14.64 -0.39
N GLY A 23 -2.22 -14.34 0.77
CA GLY A 23 -0.85 -14.74 1.11
C GLY A 23 0.26 -13.95 0.38
N GLU A 24 -0.10 -13.00 -0.48
CA GLU A 24 0.81 -12.09 -1.19
C GLU A 24 0.37 -10.63 -1.06
N GLY A 25 1.23 -9.68 -1.42
CA GLY A 25 0.89 -8.24 -1.35
C GLY A 25 0.08 -7.78 -2.58
N PRO A 26 -0.90 -6.87 -2.41
CA PRO A 26 -1.67 -6.36 -3.53
C PRO A 26 -0.83 -5.45 -4.43
N THR A 27 -1.22 -5.33 -5.70
CA THR A 27 -0.62 -4.38 -6.63
C THR A 27 -1.12 -2.96 -6.42
N ILE A 28 -0.40 -1.96 -6.93
CA ILE A 28 -0.78 -0.53 -6.87
C ILE A 28 -2.18 -0.30 -7.44
N ARG A 29 -2.55 -1.04 -8.49
CA ARG A 29 -3.86 -0.91 -9.14
C ARG A 29 -4.98 -1.44 -8.24
N GLU A 30 -4.77 -2.61 -7.62
CA GLU A 30 -5.74 -3.22 -6.69
C GLU A 30 -5.94 -2.34 -5.45
N ILE A 31 -4.84 -1.85 -4.86
CA ILE A 31 -4.90 -0.89 -3.75
C ILE A 31 -5.72 0.33 -4.15
N GLY A 32 -5.42 0.92 -5.31
CA GLY A 32 -6.14 2.10 -5.80
C GLY A 32 -7.65 1.85 -5.94
N GLN A 33 -8.05 0.69 -6.46
CA GLN A 33 -9.47 0.34 -6.58
C GLN A 33 -10.13 0.12 -5.22
N GLN A 34 -9.46 -0.56 -4.29
CA GLN A 34 -9.95 -0.82 -2.93
C GLN A 34 -10.12 0.47 -2.11
N VAL A 35 -9.14 1.39 -2.18
CA VAL A 35 -9.19 2.65 -1.40
C VAL A 35 -9.91 3.80 -2.10
N GLY A 36 -10.42 3.57 -3.32
CA GLY A 36 -11.16 4.57 -4.10
C GLY A 36 -10.28 5.66 -4.73
N LEU A 37 -9.00 5.38 -4.99
CA LEU A 37 -8.11 6.28 -5.72
C LEU A 37 -8.22 6.04 -7.22
N SER A 38 -8.71 7.04 -7.94
CA SER A 38 -8.91 6.98 -9.40
C SER A 38 -7.62 6.90 -10.22
N SER A 39 -6.46 7.20 -9.63
CA SER A 39 -5.18 7.25 -10.33
C SER A 39 -4.12 6.44 -9.60
N THR A 40 -3.50 5.50 -10.32
CA THR A 40 -2.37 4.69 -9.84
C THR A 40 -1.19 5.53 -9.39
N SER A 41 -0.99 6.71 -10.01
CA SER A 41 0.03 7.69 -9.60
C SER A 41 -0.18 8.21 -8.18
N SER A 42 -1.43 8.49 -7.79
CA SER A 42 -1.77 8.93 -6.44
C SER A 42 -1.53 7.81 -5.43
N THR A 43 -1.90 6.58 -5.76
CA THR A 43 -1.62 5.40 -4.93
C THR A 43 -0.12 5.17 -4.78
N ALA A 44 0.64 5.28 -5.87
CA ALA A 44 2.09 5.12 -5.85
C ALA A 44 2.78 6.18 -4.98
N TYR A 45 2.32 7.43 -5.03
CA TYR A 45 2.80 8.52 -4.17
C TYR A 45 2.56 8.22 -2.69
N GLN A 46 1.34 7.80 -2.32
CA GLN A 46 1.00 7.47 -0.93
C GLN A 46 1.79 6.26 -0.42
N LEU A 47 1.96 5.23 -1.24
CA LEU A 47 2.82 4.08 -0.91
C LEU A 47 4.28 4.51 -0.73
N GLY A 48 4.80 5.42 -1.56
CA GLY A 48 6.13 5.98 -1.37
C GLY A 48 6.28 6.70 -0.04
N LYS A 49 5.27 7.45 0.40
CA LYS A 49 5.26 8.05 1.74
C LYS A 49 5.29 6.98 2.84
N LEU A 50 4.42 5.97 2.76
CA LEU A 50 4.40 4.86 3.73
C LEU A 50 5.73 4.11 3.82
N GLU A 51 6.42 3.96 2.69
CA GLU A 51 7.75 3.36 2.60
C GLU A 51 8.82 4.24 3.27
N GLN A 52 8.80 5.55 3.04
CA GLN A 52 9.66 6.50 3.75
C GLN A 52 9.41 6.52 5.26
N HIS A 53 8.18 6.25 5.69
CA HIS A 53 7.84 6.07 7.10
C HIS A 53 8.26 4.71 7.68
N GLY A 54 8.82 3.80 6.87
CA GLY A 54 9.24 2.46 7.29
C GLY A 54 8.07 1.51 7.57
N LEU A 55 6.85 1.83 7.11
CA LEU A 55 5.64 1.05 7.38
C LEU A 55 5.42 -0.06 6.35
N ILE A 56 5.94 0.13 5.14
CA ILE A 56 5.89 -0.86 4.06
C ILE A 56 7.25 -0.96 3.38
N SER A 57 7.56 -2.12 2.82
CA SER A 57 8.68 -2.32 1.91
C SER A 57 8.18 -2.86 0.59
N ARG A 58 8.62 -2.25 -0.52
CA ARG A 58 8.25 -2.66 -1.87
C ARG A 58 9.48 -3.09 -2.63
N ASN A 59 9.42 -4.26 -3.26
CA ASN A 59 10.46 -4.66 -4.19
C ASN A 59 10.16 -4.08 -5.58
N ALA A 60 10.90 -3.07 -6.02
CA ALA A 60 10.70 -2.42 -7.33
C ALA A 60 10.77 -3.38 -8.53
N ARG A 61 11.35 -4.57 -8.33
CA ARG A 61 11.48 -5.61 -9.35
C ARG A 61 10.23 -6.50 -9.49
N SER A 62 9.34 -6.49 -8.51
CA SER A 62 8.06 -7.20 -8.53
C SER A 62 7.01 -6.44 -7.73
N TRP A 63 6.09 -5.78 -8.45
CA TRP A 63 4.96 -5.04 -7.86
C TRP A 63 4.05 -5.88 -6.95
N ARG A 64 4.20 -7.21 -6.92
CA ARG A 64 3.50 -8.16 -6.04
C ARG A 64 4.18 -8.37 -4.68
N SER A 65 5.38 -7.85 -4.47
CA SER A 65 6.12 -8.00 -3.22
C SER A 65 6.01 -6.77 -2.33
N ILE A 66 4.78 -6.37 -1.99
CA ILE A 66 4.56 -5.44 -0.89
C ILE A 66 4.60 -6.25 0.41
N ARG A 67 5.53 -5.93 1.31
CA ARG A 67 5.57 -6.48 2.67
C ARG A 67 5.28 -5.38 3.68
N LEU A 68 4.57 -5.76 4.74
CA LEU A 68 4.49 -4.98 5.97
C LEU A 68 5.80 -5.19 6.74
N CYS A 69 6.39 -4.09 7.22
CA CYS A 69 7.63 -4.10 8.01
C CYS A 69 7.34 -4.08 9.50
#